data_AF-A0A1M4Z5Q4-F1
#
_entry.id   AF-A0A1M4Z5Q4-F1
#
_cell.length_a   1.000
_cell.length_b   1.000
_cell.length_c   1.000
_cell.angle_alpha   90.00
_cell.angle_beta   90.00
_cell.angle_gamma   90.00
#
_symmetry.space_group_name_H-M   'P 1'
#
loop_
_entity.id
_entity.type
_entity.pdbx_description
1 polymer ?
#
loop_
_entity_poly.entity_id
_entity_poly.type
_entity_poly.pdbx_seq_one_letter_code
_entity_poly.pdbx_strand_id
1 'polypeptide(L)'
;MRRRDRTKKLTIGTKLGIATAIIAGIILTIFITYVMTIKNKVEQWNNKMYPGVIVNDINLSGKTKEEATELLNTNFSNIITDKNLIVKSNGEEIKINYNELNPHYNIDEVVNEAFNYGKSENLFAKNDLINQGAPKRYTLQFTYNEDKIKEYENQLASKVNRNPKNASISINNGSISIKNDAYGIKINEDEMTKLIKANINGNLEKEDTTIEIPTEEVAPKVTKDMLTKIDGIISTFTSSFAHNSQPGRDKNLYAATKYVNGTLILPGEVFSYNETVGERTKARGFDYGGIRLEIR
;
A
#
# COMPACT_ATOMS: atom_id res chain seq x y z
N MET A 1 -1.09 -100.75 -49.31
CA MET A 1 -1.13 -99.73 -48.23
C MET A 1 -2.06 -98.59 -48.64
N ARG A 2 -3.28 -98.50 -48.11
CA ARG A 2 -4.15 -97.31 -48.25
C ARG A 2 -4.22 -96.63 -46.89
N ARG A 3 -3.39 -95.59 -46.67
CA ARG A 3 -3.53 -94.70 -45.51
C ARG A 3 -4.80 -93.87 -45.71
N ARG A 4 -5.83 -94.14 -44.90
CA ARG A 4 -7.03 -93.29 -44.82
C ARG A 4 -6.63 -91.99 -44.12
N ASP A 5 -6.56 -90.91 -44.89
CA ASP A 5 -6.41 -89.56 -44.38
C ASP A 5 -7.69 -89.18 -43.62
N ARG A 6 -7.64 -89.24 -42.28
CA ARG A 6 -8.72 -88.72 -41.43
C ARG A 6 -8.52 -87.22 -41.28
N THR A 7 -8.95 -86.44 -42.26
CA THR A 7 -9.15 -85.01 -42.08
C THR A 7 -10.30 -84.82 -41.08
N LYS A 8 -9.96 -84.59 -39.80
CA LYS A 8 -10.94 -84.20 -38.78
C LYS A 8 -11.54 -82.86 -39.20
N LYS A 9 -12.73 -82.87 -39.81
CA LYS A 9 -13.48 -81.65 -40.10
C LYS A 9 -13.88 -81.00 -38.77
N LEU A 10 -13.45 -79.76 -38.53
CA LEU A 10 -13.89 -78.98 -37.37
C LEU A 10 -15.42 -78.88 -37.36
N THR A 11 -16.02 -79.06 -36.17
CA THR A 11 -17.45 -78.84 -35.93
C THR A 11 -17.80 -77.36 -36.09
N ILE A 12 -19.05 -77.06 -36.43
CA ILE A 12 -19.52 -75.67 -36.60
C ILE A 12 -19.22 -74.83 -35.34
N GLY A 13 -19.43 -75.41 -34.14
CA GLY A 13 -19.13 -74.75 -32.87
C GLY A 13 -17.63 -74.45 -32.63
N THR A 14 -16.72 -75.32 -33.07
CA THR A 14 -15.27 -75.04 -32.97
C THR A 14 -14.81 -73.99 -33.96
N LYS A 15 -15.36 -73.97 -35.19
CA LYS A 15 -15.10 -72.87 -36.15
C LYS A 15 -15.63 -71.53 -35.66
N LEU A 16 -16.82 -71.52 -35.05
CA LEU A 16 -17.42 -70.34 -34.46
C LEU A 16 -16.59 -69.81 -33.28
N GLY A 17 -16.12 -70.70 -32.40
CA GLY A 17 -15.23 -70.34 -31.27
C GLY A 17 -13.90 -69.72 -31.72
N ILE A 18 -13.28 -70.28 -32.77
CA ILE A 18 -12.05 -69.71 -33.37
C ILE A 18 -12.34 -68.33 -33.97
N ALA A 19 -13.45 -68.18 -34.70
CA ALA A 19 -13.83 -66.89 -35.28
C ALA A 19 -14.10 -65.83 -34.20
N THR A 20 -14.78 -66.18 -33.11
CA THR A 20 -15.01 -65.27 -31.98
C THR A 20 -13.71 -64.89 -31.27
N ALA A 21 -12.77 -65.83 -31.12
CA ALA A 21 -11.47 -65.55 -30.53
C ALA A 21 -10.62 -64.62 -31.41
N ILE A 22 -10.66 -64.79 -32.73
CA ILE A 22 -9.99 -63.89 -33.69
C ILE A 22 -10.61 -62.49 -33.62
N ILE A 23 -11.94 -62.37 -33.61
CA ILE A 23 -12.63 -61.08 -33.51
C ILE A 23 -12.30 -60.39 -32.17
N ALA A 24 -12.32 -61.12 -31.06
CA ALA A 24 -11.95 -60.60 -29.75
C ALA A 24 -10.48 -60.14 -29.72
N GLY A 25 -9.58 -60.90 -30.34
CA GLY A 25 -8.17 -60.52 -30.50
C GLY A 25 -8.00 -59.23 -31.31
N ILE A 26 -8.73 -59.09 -32.42
CA ILE A 26 -8.70 -57.86 -33.23
C ILE A 26 -9.23 -56.66 -32.42
N ILE A 27 -10.37 -56.80 -31.74
CA ILE A 27 -10.92 -55.74 -30.88
C ILE A 27 -9.91 -55.33 -29.79
N LEU A 28 -9.27 -56.31 -29.16
CA LEU A 28 -8.25 -56.05 -28.15
C LEU A 28 -7.04 -55.31 -28.73
N THR A 29 -6.55 -55.70 -29.91
CA THR A 29 -5.45 -54.99 -30.57
C THR A 29 -5.82 -53.55 -30.93
N ILE A 30 -7.03 -53.31 -31.47
CA ILE A 30 -7.54 -51.97 -31.77
C ILE A 30 -7.60 -51.13 -30.49
N PHE A 31 -8.13 -51.70 -29.41
CA PHE A 31 -8.22 -51.02 -28.13
C PHE A 31 -6.83 -50.67 -27.55
N ILE A 32 -5.87 -51.59 -27.61
CA ILE A 32 -4.49 -51.36 -27.17
C ILE A 32 -3.84 -50.25 -27.99
N THR A 33 -3.96 -50.29 -29.33
CA THR A 33 -3.41 -49.26 -30.21
C THR A 33 -4.05 -47.90 -29.91
N TYR A 34 -5.36 -47.86 -29.70
CA TYR A 34 -6.09 -46.64 -29.31
C TYR A 34 -5.54 -46.06 -28.01
N VAL A 35 -5.41 -46.87 -26.95
CA VAL A 35 -4.84 -46.42 -25.68
C VAL A 35 -3.38 -45.95 -25.83
N MET A 36 -2.56 -46.64 -26.64
CA MET A 36 -1.18 -46.22 -26.93
C MET A 36 -1.12 -44.88 -27.65
N THR A 37 -2.00 -44.62 -28.62
CA THR A 37 -2.05 -43.32 -29.31
C THR A 37 -2.40 -42.19 -28.36
N ILE A 38 -3.34 -42.41 -27.44
CA ILE A 38 -3.69 -41.43 -26.41
C ILE A 38 -2.50 -41.19 -25.47
N LYS A 39 -1.84 -42.27 -25.01
CA LYS A 39 -0.68 -42.18 -24.13
C LYS A 39 0.44 -41.36 -24.75
N ASN A 40 0.85 -41.69 -25.98
CA ASN A 40 1.88 -40.95 -26.70
C ASN A 40 1.51 -39.48 -26.89
N LYS A 41 0.24 -39.19 -27.19
CA LYS A 41 -0.25 -37.83 -27.30
C LYS A 41 -0.13 -37.09 -25.96
N VAL A 42 -0.65 -37.66 -24.87
CA VAL A 42 -0.57 -37.04 -23.53
C VAL A 42 0.88 -36.80 -23.11
N GLU A 43 1.79 -37.72 -23.42
CA GLU A 43 3.23 -37.59 -23.12
C GLU A 43 3.88 -36.39 -23.82
N GLN A 44 3.52 -36.08 -25.06
CA GLN A 44 4.01 -34.89 -25.78
C GLN A 44 3.62 -33.58 -25.08
N TRP A 45 2.57 -33.61 -24.27
CA TRP A 45 2.11 -32.47 -23.49
C TRP A 45 2.62 -32.48 -22.05
N ASN A 46 3.48 -33.41 -21.62
CA ASN A 46 3.95 -33.46 -20.23
C ASN A 46 4.63 -32.15 -19.80
N ASN A 47 5.50 -31.59 -20.66
CA ASN A 47 6.20 -30.35 -20.39
C ASN A 47 5.55 -29.09 -21.00
N LYS A 48 4.27 -29.18 -21.40
CA LYS A 48 3.56 -28.07 -22.04
C LYS A 48 2.25 -27.76 -21.33
N MET A 49 1.87 -26.49 -21.25
CA MET A 49 0.55 -26.11 -20.78
C MET A 49 -0.51 -26.65 -21.73
N TYR A 50 -1.61 -27.18 -21.20
CA TYR A 50 -2.69 -27.72 -22.02
C TYR A 50 -3.40 -26.62 -22.83
N PRO A 51 -4.08 -26.99 -23.94
CA PRO A 51 -4.89 -26.07 -24.71
C PRO A 51 -5.95 -25.35 -23.87
N GLY A 52 -6.14 -24.06 -24.13
CA GLY A 52 -7.10 -23.22 -23.45
C GLY A 52 -6.56 -22.50 -22.22
N VAL A 53 -5.32 -22.75 -21.80
CA VAL A 53 -4.69 -22.01 -20.69
C VAL A 53 -4.37 -20.58 -21.12
N ILE A 54 -4.96 -19.61 -20.41
CA ILE A 54 -4.82 -18.18 -20.65
C ILE A 54 -4.49 -17.50 -19.32
N VAL A 55 -3.46 -16.64 -19.31
CA VAL A 55 -3.12 -15.80 -18.15
C VAL A 55 -3.34 -14.34 -18.56
N ASN A 56 -4.21 -13.64 -17.83
CA ASN A 56 -4.84 -12.38 -18.25
C ASN A 56 -5.44 -12.55 -19.66
N ASP A 57 -4.80 -11.97 -20.68
CA ASP A 57 -5.19 -12.04 -22.09
C ASP A 57 -4.17 -12.79 -22.97
N ILE A 58 -3.11 -13.35 -22.37
CA ILE A 58 -2.06 -14.06 -23.08
C ILE A 58 -2.37 -15.56 -23.12
N ASN A 59 -2.49 -16.10 -24.34
CA ASN A 59 -2.66 -17.53 -24.55
C ASN A 59 -1.32 -18.26 -24.35
N LEU A 60 -1.26 -19.17 -23.39
CA LEU A 60 -0.07 -19.94 -23.04
C LEU A 60 -0.14 -21.40 -23.49
N SER A 61 -1.18 -21.78 -24.23
CA SER A 61 -1.38 -23.13 -24.75
C SER A 61 -0.12 -23.64 -25.48
N GLY A 62 0.38 -24.81 -25.09
CA GLY A 62 1.51 -25.46 -25.73
C GLY A 62 2.89 -24.94 -25.31
N LYS A 63 2.97 -23.90 -24.49
CA LYS A 63 4.24 -23.36 -23.96
C LYS A 63 4.76 -24.17 -22.78
N THR A 64 6.08 -24.21 -22.60
CA THR A 64 6.68 -24.71 -21.36
C THR A 64 6.53 -23.69 -20.23
N LYS A 65 6.89 -24.06 -18.99
CA LYS A 65 6.91 -23.09 -17.88
C LYS A 65 7.85 -21.94 -18.16
N GLU A 66 9.04 -22.23 -18.67
CA GLU A 66 10.08 -21.26 -18.96
C GLU A 66 9.62 -20.27 -20.03
N GLU A 67 9.08 -20.77 -21.15
CA GLU A 67 8.54 -19.95 -22.24
C GLU A 67 7.36 -19.08 -21.77
N ALA A 68 6.50 -19.62 -20.89
CA ALA A 68 5.38 -18.88 -20.33
C ALA A 68 5.85 -17.77 -19.38
N THR A 69 6.77 -18.08 -18.46
CA THR A 69 7.35 -17.11 -17.52
C THR A 69 8.07 -15.98 -18.27
N GLU A 70 8.90 -16.30 -19.26
CA GLU A 70 9.59 -15.30 -20.07
C GLU A 70 8.62 -14.38 -20.83
N LEU A 71 7.58 -14.98 -21.44
CA LEU A 71 6.55 -14.23 -22.15
C LEU A 71 5.79 -13.28 -21.22
N LEU A 72 5.38 -13.75 -20.04
CA LEU A 72 4.67 -12.92 -19.07
C LEU A 72 5.57 -11.83 -18.49
N ASN A 73 6.83 -12.12 -18.17
CA ASN A 73 7.77 -11.09 -17.70
C ASN A 73 7.98 -9.98 -18.75
N THR A 74 8.09 -10.36 -20.03
CA THR A 74 8.25 -9.39 -21.12
C THR A 74 7.01 -8.52 -21.31
N ASN A 75 5.81 -9.08 -21.15
CA ASN A 75 4.55 -8.37 -21.36
C ASN A 75 4.05 -7.60 -20.13
N PHE A 76 4.52 -7.92 -18.92
CA PHE A 76 4.02 -7.33 -17.69
C PHE A 76 5.16 -6.73 -16.85
N SER A 77 6.06 -7.55 -16.31
CA SER A 77 7.10 -7.12 -15.35
C SER A 77 8.07 -6.07 -15.91
N ASN A 78 8.55 -6.25 -17.14
CA ASN A 78 9.56 -5.35 -17.73
C ASN A 78 8.98 -4.00 -18.17
N ILE A 79 7.65 -3.89 -18.27
CA ILE A 79 6.98 -2.67 -18.74
C ILE A 79 6.72 -1.72 -17.57
N ILE A 80 6.40 -2.25 -16.41
CA ILE A 80 6.01 -1.48 -15.22
C ILE A 80 7.20 -0.81 -14.52
N THR A 81 8.42 -1.33 -14.69
CA THR A 81 9.62 -0.88 -13.98
C THR A 81 10.01 0.56 -14.32
N ASP A 82 9.82 0.99 -15.56
CA ASP A 82 10.30 2.31 -16.02
C ASP A 82 9.33 3.46 -15.77
N LYS A 83 8.21 3.19 -15.08
CA LYS A 83 7.14 4.16 -14.88
C LYS A 83 7.37 5.08 -13.70
N ASN A 84 6.77 6.26 -13.78
CA ASN A 84 6.72 7.18 -12.67
C ASN A 84 5.31 7.70 -12.41
N LEU A 85 5.02 7.91 -11.14
CA LEU A 85 3.86 8.64 -10.67
C LEU A 85 4.34 10.00 -10.13
N ILE A 86 3.89 11.08 -10.76
CA ILE A 86 4.14 12.45 -10.33
C ILE A 86 3.00 12.87 -9.41
N VAL A 87 3.33 13.19 -8.16
CA VAL A 87 2.35 13.59 -7.15
C VAL A 87 2.57 15.06 -6.83
N LYS A 88 1.56 15.88 -7.09
CA LYS A 88 1.59 17.33 -6.90
C LYS A 88 0.64 17.76 -5.79
N SER A 89 1.04 18.77 -5.04
CA SER A 89 0.15 19.39 -4.06
C SER A 89 0.65 20.78 -3.69
N ASN A 90 -0.22 21.78 -3.80
CA ASN A 90 0.06 23.16 -3.40
C ASN A 90 1.39 23.73 -3.97
N GLY A 91 1.67 23.44 -5.24
CA GLY A 91 2.86 23.89 -5.95
C GLY A 91 4.15 23.10 -5.67
N GLU A 92 4.13 22.15 -4.74
CA GLU A 92 5.22 21.19 -4.51
C GLU A 92 4.98 19.91 -5.31
N GLU A 93 6.05 19.20 -5.66
CA GLU A 93 5.97 17.92 -6.34
C GLU A 93 6.99 16.90 -5.81
N ILE A 94 6.60 15.63 -5.91
CA ILE A 94 7.47 14.47 -5.78
C ILE A 94 7.24 13.52 -6.96
N LYS A 95 8.27 12.73 -7.26
CA LYS A 95 8.24 11.71 -8.30
C LYS A 95 8.47 10.36 -7.66
N ILE A 96 7.48 9.48 -7.73
CA ILE A 96 7.57 8.09 -7.26
C ILE A 96 8.01 7.23 -8.44
N ASN A 97 9.22 6.70 -8.37
CA ASN A 97 9.73 5.76 -9.38
C ASN A 97 9.25 4.34 -9.05
N TYR A 98 8.62 3.66 -10.00
CA TYR A 98 8.09 2.32 -9.78
C TYR A 98 9.18 1.33 -9.38
N ASN A 99 10.39 1.41 -9.93
CA ASN A 99 11.51 0.52 -9.56
C ASN A 99 11.80 0.52 -8.06
N GLU A 100 11.63 1.65 -7.39
CA GLU A 100 11.90 1.76 -5.94
C GLU A 100 10.82 1.09 -5.09
N LEU A 101 9.66 0.82 -5.67
CA LEU A 101 8.55 0.13 -5.01
C LEU A 101 8.70 -1.40 -5.03
N ASN A 102 9.72 -1.94 -5.70
CA ASN A 102 9.88 -3.37 -5.98
C ASN A 102 8.58 -4.01 -6.53
N PRO A 103 8.06 -3.49 -7.65
CA PRO A 103 6.77 -3.89 -8.16
C PRO A 103 6.92 -5.25 -8.84
N HIS A 104 6.05 -6.19 -8.51
CA HIS A 104 6.12 -7.53 -9.07
C HIS A 104 4.74 -8.11 -9.32
N TYR A 105 4.69 -9.00 -10.28
CA TYR A 105 3.55 -9.88 -10.50
C TYR A 105 3.88 -11.27 -9.95
N ASN A 106 2.88 -11.97 -9.42
CA ASN A 106 3.03 -13.36 -8.96
C ASN A 106 3.09 -14.38 -10.14
N ILE A 107 3.93 -14.09 -11.15
CA ILE A 107 4.04 -14.87 -12.39
C ILE A 107 4.42 -16.32 -12.11
N ASP A 108 5.43 -16.57 -11.27
CA ASP A 108 5.90 -17.94 -11.02
C ASP A 108 4.81 -18.80 -10.36
N GLU A 109 4.04 -18.23 -9.43
CA GLU A 109 2.92 -18.92 -8.79
C GLU A 109 1.83 -19.26 -9.81
N VAL A 110 1.38 -18.26 -10.58
CA VAL A 110 0.34 -18.42 -11.59
C VAL A 110 0.76 -19.37 -12.71
N VAL A 111 2.01 -19.29 -13.18
CA VAL A 111 2.56 -20.22 -14.19
C VAL A 111 2.59 -21.64 -13.66
N ASN A 112 2.98 -21.84 -12.39
CA ASN A 112 2.97 -23.16 -11.78
C ASN A 112 1.55 -23.73 -11.67
N GLU A 113 0.58 -22.92 -11.24
CA GLU A 113 -0.83 -23.32 -11.17
C GLU A 113 -1.38 -23.65 -12.56
N ALA A 114 -1.16 -22.77 -13.54
CA ALA A 114 -1.60 -22.91 -14.92
C ALA A 114 -0.98 -24.13 -15.62
N PHE A 115 0.29 -24.41 -15.35
CA PHE A 115 0.97 -25.59 -15.89
C PHE A 115 0.41 -26.90 -15.32
N ASN A 116 0.03 -26.91 -14.04
CA ASN A 116 -0.50 -28.10 -13.37
C ASN A 116 -1.96 -28.40 -13.74
N TYR A 117 -2.66 -27.48 -14.40
CA TYR A 117 -4.04 -27.66 -14.86
C TYR A 117 -4.21 -28.96 -15.65
N GLY A 118 -5.09 -29.84 -15.17
CA GLY A 118 -5.42 -31.12 -15.80
C GLY A 118 -4.33 -32.20 -15.70
N LYS A 119 -3.14 -31.90 -15.16
CA LYS A 119 -2.01 -32.84 -15.11
C LYS A 119 -2.20 -33.96 -14.08
N SER A 120 -3.04 -33.75 -13.07
CA SER A 120 -3.42 -34.77 -12.09
C SER A 120 -4.48 -35.75 -12.59
N GLU A 121 -5.13 -35.45 -13.72
CA GLU A 121 -6.26 -36.24 -14.22
C GLU A 121 -5.86 -37.61 -14.78
N ASN A 122 -6.85 -38.49 -14.97
CA ASN A 122 -6.65 -39.77 -15.63
C ASN A 122 -6.35 -39.60 -17.13
N LEU A 123 -5.86 -40.66 -17.79
CA LEU A 123 -5.37 -40.61 -19.17
C LEU A 123 -6.42 -40.09 -20.18
N PHE A 124 -7.67 -40.53 -20.05
CA PHE A 124 -8.75 -40.15 -20.98
C PHE A 124 -9.19 -38.70 -20.73
N ALA A 125 -9.32 -38.28 -19.47
CA ALA A 125 -9.63 -36.89 -19.11
C ALA A 125 -8.55 -35.91 -19.60
N LYS A 126 -7.26 -36.29 -19.49
CA LYS A 126 -6.15 -35.53 -20.08
C LYS A 126 -6.30 -35.38 -21.59
N ASN A 127 -6.64 -36.47 -22.28
CA ASN A 127 -6.86 -36.44 -23.72
C ASN A 127 -8.04 -35.53 -24.10
N ASP A 128 -9.12 -35.54 -23.33
CA ASP A 128 -10.28 -34.69 -23.59
C ASP A 128 -9.92 -33.20 -23.43
N LEU A 129 -9.19 -32.85 -22.36
CA LEU A 129 -8.65 -31.50 -22.17
C LEU A 129 -7.73 -31.06 -23.31
N ILE A 130 -6.89 -31.97 -23.82
CA ILE A 130 -5.99 -31.68 -24.95
C ILE A 130 -6.74 -31.49 -26.28
N ASN A 131 -7.90 -32.12 -26.47
CA ASN A 131 -8.65 -32.03 -27.73
C ASN A 131 -9.71 -30.92 -27.73
N GLN A 132 -10.40 -30.74 -26.61
CA GLN A 132 -11.63 -29.96 -26.50
C GLN A 132 -11.63 -29.08 -25.24
N GLY A 133 -10.46 -28.80 -24.67
CA GLY A 133 -10.34 -27.98 -23.48
C GLY A 133 -10.98 -26.60 -23.67
N ALA A 134 -11.93 -26.28 -22.79
CA ALA A 134 -12.48 -24.94 -22.70
C ALA A 134 -11.41 -23.95 -22.18
N PRO A 135 -11.52 -22.65 -22.48
CA PRO A 135 -10.61 -21.65 -21.94
C PRO A 135 -10.57 -21.67 -20.41
N LYS A 136 -9.37 -21.88 -19.85
CA LYS A 136 -9.08 -21.78 -18.41
C LYS A 136 -8.26 -20.52 -18.18
N ARG A 137 -8.88 -19.55 -17.51
CA ARG A 137 -8.30 -18.23 -17.26
C ARG A 137 -7.69 -18.15 -15.87
N TYR A 138 -6.53 -17.51 -15.80
CA TYR A 138 -5.81 -17.13 -14.60
C TYR A 138 -5.53 -15.63 -14.64
N THR A 139 -5.38 -15.00 -13.48
CA THR A 139 -5.12 -13.56 -13.39
C THR A 139 -3.85 -13.32 -12.59
N LEU A 140 -2.97 -12.49 -13.14
CA LEU A 140 -1.78 -12.03 -12.41
C LEU A 140 -2.18 -11.02 -11.34
N GLN A 141 -1.60 -11.15 -10.16
CA GLN A 141 -1.75 -10.19 -9.07
C GLN A 141 -0.53 -9.28 -9.04
N PHE A 142 -0.78 -7.98 -9.05
CA PHE A 142 0.23 -6.94 -8.94
C PHE A 142 0.43 -6.54 -7.47
N THR A 143 1.68 -6.53 -7.03
CA THR A 143 2.06 -6.20 -5.66
C THR A 143 3.28 -5.28 -5.65
N TYR A 144 3.42 -4.51 -4.58
CA TYR A 144 4.50 -3.55 -4.37
C TYR A 144 4.76 -3.33 -2.88
N ASN A 145 5.85 -2.65 -2.54
CA ASN A 145 6.21 -2.33 -1.18
C ASN A 145 5.41 -1.11 -0.67
N GLU A 146 4.42 -1.35 0.20
CA GLU A 146 3.61 -0.28 0.79
C GLU A 146 4.40 0.65 1.73
N ASP A 147 5.48 0.18 2.36
CA ASP A 147 6.28 1.02 3.26
C ASP A 147 7.03 2.10 2.48
N LYS A 148 7.43 1.80 1.24
CA LYS A 148 8.02 2.80 0.35
C LYS A 148 7.03 3.90 -0.02
N ILE A 149 5.75 3.58 -0.15
CA ILE A 149 4.71 4.59 -0.39
C ILE A 149 4.63 5.57 0.78
N LYS A 150 4.66 5.07 2.02
CA LYS A 150 4.65 5.93 3.20
C LYS A 150 5.87 6.84 3.28
N GLU A 151 7.04 6.38 2.85
CA GLU A 151 8.24 7.24 2.77
C GLU A 151 7.99 8.44 1.83
N TYR A 152 7.42 8.20 0.65
CA TYR A 152 7.06 9.24 -0.32
C TYR A 152 5.95 10.18 0.17
N GLU A 153 4.90 9.63 0.77
CA GLU A 153 3.82 10.39 1.40
C GLU A 153 4.37 11.36 2.47
N ASN A 154 5.23 10.87 3.36
CA ASN A 154 5.89 11.70 4.37
C ASN A 154 6.78 12.77 3.75
N GLN A 155 7.49 12.44 2.66
CA GLN A 155 8.31 13.40 1.94
C GLN A 155 7.44 14.55 1.39
N LEU A 156 6.35 14.26 0.70
CA LEU A 156 5.45 15.28 0.17
C LEU A 156 4.80 16.10 1.30
N ALA A 157 4.29 15.43 2.33
CA ALA A 157 3.70 16.08 3.49
C ALA A 157 4.68 17.05 4.17
N SER A 158 5.96 16.70 4.30
CA SER A 158 6.98 17.60 4.88
C SER A 158 7.24 18.85 4.02
N LYS A 159 7.15 18.71 2.69
CA LYS A 159 7.29 19.83 1.76
C LYS A 159 6.07 20.73 1.75
N VAL A 160 4.86 20.18 1.88
CA VAL A 160 3.60 20.92 1.75
C VAL A 160 3.12 21.50 3.08
N ASN A 161 3.17 20.71 4.16
CA ASN A 161 2.56 21.07 5.42
C ASN A 161 3.25 22.29 6.04
N ARG A 162 2.46 23.27 6.45
CA ARG A 162 2.89 24.48 7.13
C ARG A 162 1.97 24.71 8.32
N ASN A 163 2.55 24.78 9.51
CA ASN A 163 1.77 25.12 10.70
C ASN A 163 1.26 26.57 10.60
N PRO A 164 0.02 26.83 11.05
CA PRO A 164 -0.48 28.19 11.13
C PRO A 164 0.36 29.03 12.10
N LYS A 165 0.42 30.33 11.85
CA LYS A 165 1.11 31.29 12.72
C LYS A 165 0.08 32.15 13.42
N ASN A 166 0.05 32.06 14.74
CA ASN A 166 -0.79 32.91 15.55
C ASN A 166 -0.37 34.38 15.44
N ALA A 167 -1.35 35.28 15.52
CA ALA A 167 -1.11 36.70 15.73
C ALA A 167 -0.51 36.91 17.14
N SER A 168 0.25 37.99 17.31
CA SER A 168 0.82 38.36 18.60
C SER A 168 0.65 39.84 18.87
N ILE A 169 0.40 40.21 20.13
CA ILE A 169 0.24 41.59 20.59
C ILE A 169 1.42 41.99 21.49
N SER A 170 1.87 43.24 21.37
CA SER A 170 2.84 43.87 22.26
C SER A 170 2.33 45.24 22.68
N ILE A 171 2.44 45.56 23.98
CA ILE A 171 1.97 46.83 24.55
C ILE A 171 3.18 47.51 25.19
N ASN A 172 3.57 48.67 24.66
CA ASN A 172 4.69 49.48 25.19
C ASN A 172 4.21 50.92 25.40
N ASN A 173 4.28 51.42 26.63
CA ASN A 173 3.88 52.79 27.00
C ASN A 173 2.47 53.18 26.48
N GLY A 174 1.52 52.25 26.52
CA GLY A 174 0.15 52.46 26.02
C GLY A 174 -0.02 52.30 24.50
N SER A 175 1.07 52.17 23.74
CA SER A 175 1.00 51.86 22.31
C SER A 175 0.86 50.35 22.09
N ILE A 176 -0.20 49.96 21.39
CA ILE A 176 -0.48 48.57 21.01
C ILE A 176 0.10 48.30 19.62
N SER A 177 0.84 47.21 19.48
CA SER A 177 1.35 46.70 18.20
C SER A 177 0.94 45.25 18.01
N ILE A 178 0.34 44.93 16.86
CA ILE A 178 -0.14 43.59 16.52
C ILE A 178 0.62 43.07 15.30
N LYS A 179 1.20 41.88 15.44
CA LYS A 179 1.74 41.10 14.33
C LYS A 179 0.64 40.20 13.77
N ASN A 180 0.45 40.25 12.45
CA ASN A 180 -0.59 39.48 11.78
C ASN A 180 -0.38 37.95 11.96
N ASP A 181 -1.50 37.24 12.02
CA ASP A 181 -1.55 35.79 11.87
C ASP A 181 -1.39 35.36 10.41
N ALA A 182 -1.16 34.06 10.19
CA ALA A 182 -1.17 33.44 8.88
C ALA A 182 -1.76 32.03 8.97
N TYR A 183 -2.57 31.68 7.97
CA TYR A 183 -3.10 30.33 7.80
C TYR A 183 -1.96 29.33 7.56
N GLY A 184 -2.15 28.14 8.11
CA GLY A 184 -1.36 26.96 7.80
C GLY A 184 -1.94 26.23 6.61
N ILE A 185 -1.19 25.25 6.13
CA ILE A 185 -1.59 24.35 5.04
C ILE A 185 -1.35 22.95 5.53
N LYS A 186 -2.34 22.06 5.36
CA LYS A 186 -2.21 20.65 5.69
C LYS A 186 -2.70 19.82 4.51
N ILE A 187 -1.91 18.83 4.13
CA ILE A 187 -2.31 17.85 3.12
C ILE A 187 -3.39 16.92 3.69
N ASN A 188 -4.36 16.53 2.85
CA ASN A 188 -5.30 15.47 3.23
C ASN A 188 -4.60 14.11 3.11
N GLU A 189 -4.12 13.58 4.23
CA GLU A 189 -3.34 12.34 4.29
C GLU A 189 -4.16 11.12 3.80
N ASP A 190 -5.42 11.00 4.19
CA ASP A 190 -6.29 9.89 3.78
C ASP A 190 -6.55 9.90 2.28
N GLU A 191 -6.80 11.09 1.72
CA GLU A 191 -7.03 11.26 0.29
C GLU A 191 -5.73 11.07 -0.52
N MET A 192 -4.60 11.52 0.01
CA MET A 192 -3.27 11.26 -0.56
C MET A 192 -3.04 9.77 -0.74
N THR A 193 -3.19 8.98 0.32
CA THR A 193 -2.98 7.53 0.26
C THR A 193 -3.95 6.87 -0.71
N LYS A 194 -5.23 7.26 -0.67
CA LYS A 194 -6.23 6.72 -1.59
C LYS A 194 -5.90 6.99 -3.05
N LEU A 195 -5.53 8.23 -3.39
CA LEU A 195 -5.23 8.64 -4.76
C LEU A 195 -3.93 8.00 -5.26
N ILE A 196 -2.88 7.95 -4.43
CA ILE A 196 -1.63 7.28 -4.78
C ILE A 196 -1.89 5.79 -5.03
N LYS A 197 -2.54 5.07 -4.10
CA LYS A 197 -2.81 3.63 -4.26
C LYS A 197 -3.70 3.32 -5.46
N ALA A 198 -4.66 4.19 -5.80
CA ALA A 198 -5.51 4.00 -6.98
C ALA A 198 -4.72 4.15 -8.31
N ASN A 199 -3.66 4.96 -8.31
CA ASN A 199 -2.85 5.22 -9.50
C ASN A 199 -1.57 4.38 -9.58
N ILE A 200 -1.12 3.80 -8.46
CA ILE A 200 -0.09 2.76 -8.46
C ILE A 200 -0.72 1.43 -8.81
N ASN A 201 -0.85 1.20 -10.10
CA ASN A 201 -1.46 0.00 -10.65
C ASN A 201 -0.55 -0.67 -11.68
N GLY A 202 -0.91 -1.91 -12.00
CA GLY A 202 -0.25 -2.72 -13.02
C GLY A 202 -0.60 -2.34 -14.47
N ASN A 203 -1.17 -1.14 -14.73
CA ASN A 203 -1.39 -0.69 -16.11
C ASN A 203 -0.07 -0.79 -16.88
N LEU A 204 -0.12 -1.09 -18.17
CA LEU A 204 1.04 -1.30 -19.05
C LEU A 204 1.38 -0.04 -19.88
N GLU A 205 0.59 1.02 -19.79
CA GLU A 205 0.84 2.28 -20.52
C GLU A 205 2.10 3.00 -20.04
N LYS A 206 3.09 3.22 -20.91
CA LYS A 206 4.41 3.76 -20.52
C LYS A 206 4.40 5.24 -20.10
N GLU A 207 3.26 5.92 -20.13
CA GLU A 207 3.18 7.33 -19.82
C GLU A 207 3.24 7.58 -18.31
N ASP A 208 3.99 8.59 -17.92
CA ASP A 208 4.01 9.05 -16.53
C ASP A 208 2.61 9.55 -16.15
N THR A 209 2.11 9.09 -15.02
CA THR A 209 0.82 9.53 -14.50
C THR A 209 1.03 10.72 -13.56
N THR A 210 0.18 11.75 -13.65
CA THR A 210 0.22 12.88 -12.72
C THR A 210 -1.08 12.94 -11.93
N ILE A 211 -0.96 13.10 -10.61
CA ILE A 211 -2.09 13.29 -9.71
C ILE A 211 -1.90 14.55 -8.84
N GLU A 212 -3.01 15.21 -8.53
CA GLU A 212 -3.05 16.38 -7.64
C GLU A 212 -3.70 15.95 -6.32
N ILE A 213 -3.02 16.22 -5.21
CA ILE A 213 -3.51 15.92 -3.86
C ILE A 213 -4.05 17.19 -3.22
N PRO A 214 -5.30 17.20 -2.74
CA PRO A 214 -5.88 18.39 -2.13
C PRO A 214 -5.25 18.72 -0.79
N THR A 215 -5.27 20.00 -0.47
CA THR A 215 -4.87 20.55 0.83
C THR A 215 -6.03 21.27 1.49
N GLU A 216 -5.90 21.40 2.80
CA GLU A 216 -6.81 22.16 3.65
C GLU A 216 -6.06 23.31 4.31
N GLU A 217 -6.71 24.46 4.38
CA GLU A 217 -6.21 25.58 5.16
C GLU A 217 -6.48 25.34 6.65
N VAL A 218 -5.44 25.53 7.47
CA VAL A 218 -5.55 25.42 8.92
C VAL A 218 -5.55 26.81 9.53
N ALA A 219 -6.66 27.18 10.17
CA ALA A 219 -6.75 28.50 10.80
C ALA A 219 -5.79 28.62 12.01
N PRO A 220 -5.18 29.79 12.23
CA PRO A 220 -4.45 30.08 13.44
C PRO A 220 -5.40 30.14 14.64
N LYS A 221 -4.92 29.70 15.81
CA LYS A 221 -5.71 29.69 17.05
C LYS A 221 -6.02 31.11 17.54
N VAL A 222 -5.09 32.03 17.30
CA VAL A 222 -5.23 33.46 17.65
C VAL A 222 -5.10 34.26 16.38
N THR A 223 -6.17 34.96 16.00
CA THR A 223 -6.19 35.83 14.82
C THR A 223 -5.96 37.29 15.22
N LYS A 224 -5.54 38.10 14.26
CA LYS A 224 -5.43 39.55 14.40
C LYS A 224 -6.75 40.15 14.84
N ASP A 225 -7.86 39.73 14.23
CA ASP A 225 -9.20 40.23 14.56
C ASP A 225 -9.55 40.00 16.03
N MET A 226 -9.15 38.86 16.62
CA MET A 226 -9.29 38.64 18.06
C MET A 226 -8.49 39.66 18.87
N LEU A 227 -7.24 39.91 18.50
CA LEU A 227 -6.34 40.82 19.23
C LEU A 227 -6.73 42.30 19.05
N THR A 228 -7.33 42.69 17.93
CA THR A 228 -7.79 44.08 17.70
C THR A 228 -8.94 44.49 18.61
N LYS A 229 -9.61 43.54 19.26
CA LYS A 229 -10.65 43.82 20.27
C LYS A 229 -10.06 44.28 21.60
N ILE A 230 -8.74 44.19 21.79
CA ILE A 230 -8.04 44.73 22.96
C ILE A 230 -7.87 46.23 22.71
N ASP A 231 -8.72 47.04 23.35
CA ASP A 231 -8.84 48.48 23.11
C ASP A 231 -8.13 49.35 24.16
N GLY A 232 -7.63 48.75 25.24
CA GLY A 232 -6.84 49.49 26.23
C GLY A 232 -6.62 48.76 27.55
N ILE A 233 -6.13 49.51 28.52
CA ILE A 233 -5.92 49.02 29.90
C ILE A 233 -7.26 49.10 30.63
N ILE A 234 -7.78 47.96 31.07
CA ILE A 234 -9.01 47.88 31.87
C ILE A 234 -8.76 48.37 33.30
N SER A 235 -7.64 47.96 33.89
CA SER A 235 -7.24 48.36 35.25
C SER A 235 -5.74 48.23 35.42
N THR A 236 -5.17 49.08 36.29
CA THR A 236 -3.77 49.02 36.68
C THR A 236 -3.64 49.25 38.17
N PHE A 237 -2.72 48.52 38.80
CA PHE A 237 -2.36 48.71 40.19
C PHE A 237 -0.85 48.57 40.33
N THR A 238 -0.26 49.42 41.16
CA THR A 238 1.17 49.40 41.44
C THR A 238 1.38 49.27 42.94
N SER A 239 2.20 48.31 43.33
CA SER A 239 2.66 48.15 44.71
C SER A 239 4.17 48.03 44.73
N SER A 240 4.80 48.68 45.70
CA SER A 240 6.22 48.48 46.00
C SER A 240 6.39 47.39 47.05
N PHE A 241 7.48 46.63 46.96
CA PHE A 241 7.95 45.79 48.07
C PHE A 241 8.95 46.56 48.93
N ALA A 242 9.12 46.16 50.19
CA ALA A 242 9.93 46.89 51.16
C ALA A 242 11.42 46.91 50.79
N HIS A 243 12.11 48.00 51.14
CA HIS A 243 13.55 48.21 50.85
C HIS A 243 14.46 47.14 51.47
N ASN A 244 13.98 46.43 52.50
CA ASN A 244 14.68 45.35 53.20
C ASN A 244 14.20 43.94 52.81
N SER A 245 13.64 43.77 51.60
CA SER A 245 13.21 42.46 51.12
C SER A 245 14.39 41.48 50.99
N GLN A 246 14.12 40.20 51.22
CA GLN A 246 15.13 39.16 51.04
C GLN A 246 15.43 38.98 49.54
N PRO A 247 16.69 38.99 49.08
CA PRO A 247 17.03 38.94 47.65
C PRO A 247 16.38 37.80 46.87
N GLY A 248 16.18 36.64 47.51
CA GLY A 248 15.50 35.50 46.90
C GLY A 248 13.99 35.71 46.68
N ARG A 249 13.30 36.49 47.52
CA ARG A 249 11.89 36.86 47.31
C ARG A 249 11.73 37.74 46.08
N ASP A 250 12.59 38.73 45.93
CA ASP A 250 12.52 39.67 44.82
C ASP A 250 12.78 38.92 43.50
N LYS A 251 13.82 38.07 43.48
CA LYS A 251 14.13 37.22 42.32
C LYS A 251 12.97 36.29 41.94
N ASN A 252 12.29 35.70 42.91
CA ASN A 252 11.09 34.88 42.68
C ASN A 252 9.94 35.68 42.08
N LEU A 253 9.72 36.90 42.59
CA LEU A 253 8.69 37.78 42.08
C LEU A 253 8.99 38.17 40.62
N TYR A 254 10.22 38.57 40.32
CA TYR A 254 10.64 38.85 38.93
C TYR A 254 10.49 37.61 38.04
N ALA A 255 10.89 36.42 38.49
CA ALA A 255 10.71 35.19 37.73
C ALA A 255 9.22 34.91 37.46
N ALA A 256 8.36 34.98 38.47
CA ALA A 256 6.92 34.77 38.33
C ALA A 256 6.28 35.76 37.35
N THR A 257 6.65 37.06 37.43
CA THR A 257 6.13 38.07 36.49
C THR A 257 6.49 37.76 35.05
N LYS A 258 7.66 37.19 34.76
CA LYS A 258 8.03 36.79 33.40
C LYS A 258 7.14 35.67 32.84
N TYR A 259 6.68 34.75 33.68
CA TYR A 259 5.76 33.68 33.26
C TYR A 259 4.33 34.18 33.10
N VAL A 260 3.89 35.13 33.93
CA VAL A 260 2.53 35.70 33.85
C VAL A 260 2.41 36.75 32.73
N ASN A 261 3.46 37.53 32.49
CA ASN A 261 3.44 38.62 31.54
C ASN A 261 3.20 38.13 30.11
N GLY A 262 2.27 38.78 29.41
CA GLY A 262 1.89 38.43 28.03
C GLY A 262 0.90 37.26 27.93
N THR A 263 0.30 36.82 29.04
CA THR A 263 -0.77 35.81 29.00
C THR A 263 -2.00 36.39 28.26
N LEU A 264 -2.41 35.72 27.18
CA LEU A 264 -3.65 36.01 26.47
C LEU A 264 -4.76 35.15 27.08
N ILE A 265 -5.85 35.80 27.50
CA ILE A 265 -7.03 35.13 28.07
C ILE A 265 -8.19 35.40 27.11
N LEU A 266 -8.70 34.35 26.47
CA LEU A 266 -9.83 34.43 25.56
C LEU A 266 -11.16 34.48 26.33
N PRO A 267 -12.25 34.96 25.70
CA PRO A 267 -13.57 34.98 26.35
C PRO A 267 -13.97 33.59 26.87
N GLY A 268 -14.30 33.51 28.17
CA GLY A 268 -14.68 32.27 28.85
C GLY A 268 -13.52 31.46 29.42
N GLU A 269 -12.27 31.84 29.15
CA GLU A 269 -11.11 31.20 29.77
C GLU A 269 -10.90 31.69 31.22
N VAL A 270 -10.38 30.80 32.06
CA VAL A 270 -10.03 31.10 33.44
C VAL A 270 -8.52 31.18 33.56
N PHE A 271 -8.02 32.28 34.10
CA PHE A 271 -6.61 32.42 34.43
C PHE A 271 -6.28 31.78 35.78
N SER A 272 -5.30 30.88 35.80
CA SER A 272 -4.79 30.24 37.01
C SER A 272 -3.31 30.57 37.20
N TYR A 273 -3.01 31.42 38.19
CA TYR A 273 -1.63 31.82 38.50
C TYR A 273 -0.70 30.62 38.75
N ASN A 274 -1.20 29.59 39.45
CA ASN A 274 -0.40 28.42 39.78
C ASN A 274 -0.08 27.57 38.55
N GLU A 275 -1.01 27.45 37.61
CA GLU A 275 -0.79 26.73 36.36
C GLU A 275 0.17 27.50 35.44
N THR A 276 -0.04 28.81 35.29
CA THR A 276 0.81 29.66 34.43
C THR A 276 2.25 29.73 34.93
N VAL A 277 2.46 29.90 36.24
CA VAL A 277 3.81 29.94 36.83
C VAL A 277 4.43 28.53 36.89
N GLY A 278 3.60 27.51 37.16
CA GLY A 278 4.03 26.12 37.30
C GLY A 278 4.98 25.90 38.46
N GLU A 279 5.87 24.91 38.31
CA GLU A 279 6.87 24.57 39.32
C GLU A 279 7.88 25.70 39.55
N ARG A 280 8.24 25.92 40.81
CA ARG A 280 9.07 27.04 41.25
C ARG A 280 10.49 26.58 41.57
N THR A 281 11.16 25.97 40.59
CA THR A 281 12.50 25.39 40.81
C THR A 281 13.63 26.38 40.53
N LYS A 282 14.84 26.10 41.04
CA LYS A 282 16.04 26.89 40.71
C LYS A 282 16.33 26.95 39.21
N ALA A 283 16.11 25.85 38.49
CA ALA A 283 16.26 25.79 37.04
C ALA A 283 15.31 26.73 36.29
N ARG A 284 14.12 26.99 36.85
CA ARG A 284 13.10 27.90 36.30
C ARG A 284 13.27 29.35 36.78
N GLY A 285 14.40 29.67 37.43
CA GLY A 285 14.76 31.03 37.85
C GLY A 285 14.34 31.40 39.28
N PHE A 286 13.78 30.47 40.04
CA PHE A 286 13.36 30.70 41.42
C PHE A 286 14.50 30.44 42.43
N ASP A 287 14.36 30.94 43.64
CA ASP A 287 15.33 30.89 44.72
C ASP A 287 14.64 30.77 46.09
N TYR A 288 15.42 30.56 47.14
CA TYR A 288 14.88 30.45 48.50
C TYR A 288 14.44 31.81 49.05
N GLY A 289 13.20 31.92 49.52
CA GLY A 289 12.60 33.21 49.93
C GLY A 289 11.43 33.12 50.91
N GLY A 290 11.39 32.09 51.78
CA GLY A 290 10.43 32.03 52.90
C GLY A 290 8.99 31.60 52.55
N ILE A 291 8.69 31.22 51.31
CA ILE A 291 7.48 30.46 50.97
C ILE A 291 7.95 29.11 50.41
N ARG A 292 7.47 28.03 51.02
CA ARG A 292 7.95 26.65 50.90
C ARG A 292 8.04 26.19 49.44
N LEU A 293 9.22 25.68 49.07
CA LEU A 293 9.63 25.23 47.74
C LEU A 293 9.32 23.75 47.43
N GLU A 294 8.40 23.11 48.16
CA GLU A 294 8.10 21.70 47.95
C GLU A 294 6.60 21.48 47.83
N ILE A 295 6.16 21.19 46.61
CA ILE A 295 5.07 20.25 46.40
C ILE A 295 5.77 18.96 45.95
N ARG A 296 5.61 17.89 46.74
CA ARG A 296 5.97 16.52 46.35
C ARG A 296 5.00 16.01 45.31
#